data_AF-A0A1F1Z476-F1
#
_entry.id   AF-A0A1F1Z476-F1
#
_cell.length_a   1.000
_cell.length_b   1.000
_cell.length_c   1.000
_cell.angle_alpha   90.00
_cell.angle_beta   90.00
_cell.angle_gamma   90.00
#
_symmetry.space_group_name_H-M   'P 1'
#
loop_
_entity.id
_entity.type
_entity.pdbx_description
1 polymer ?
#
loop_
_entity_poly.entity_id
_entity_poly.type
_entity_poly.pdbx_seq_one_letter_code
_entity_poly.pdbx_strand_id
1 'polypeptide(L)'
;MRVAALWFPDWPVQAAKLEHDDELEEPIAIASQHRIKVCSQAARRVGIRRGMRVRNAQAAAPELMVIDDNPDRDGRMFASLAASLDDVAASVEVLRPGLVVVDLQAAAKFHGSEDVALEMLIDAVSRRGIDTQAGAADEIATAMIAARTSQIVPPQKSREFLANHPITALTAETALAADPETVRTLGQLGIATLGQLAEIPPAAMTTRFGAHGMHIHRVAVAAPDRRVAPELPTEDLAVAIIPEDPIERVDAAAFAARALAASLHERLKETGRNCLRLKVIAELADGTRVERIWRTREALTEHATADRVRWQLDGWLTSGGAGAITSLILEPLELAQPDIAGELWSQGASSDGARRVIERVQSQLGIDAVVQPRLVGGRGVAERIRLVPFGEAPPETTDHTWPGAIPAPLPARLGGGIDHPASSILLIDATANPITVTAEALLSSKPYALKWGEKKYLVTAWAGPWPVDEGWWGHEAQHNKAARMQVVGQLAGDSAGEVTGWLLVWTRRAWRVEAVY
;
A
#
# COMPACT_ATOMS: atom_id res chain seq x y z
N MET A 1 -29.05 -24.37 11.77
CA MET A 1 -27.80 -24.28 11.00
C MET A 1 -27.20 -25.67 11.00
N ARG A 2 -26.69 -26.15 9.86
CA ARG A 2 -26.01 -27.45 9.76
C ARG A 2 -24.68 -27.22 9.07
N VAL A 3 -23.61 -27.74 9.66
CA VAL A 3 -22.23 -27.52 9.24
C VAL A 3 -21.57 -28.87 9.02
N ALA A 4 -20.85 -28.99 7.91
CA ALA A 4 -19.89 -30.08 7.70
C ALA A 4 -18.48 -29.54 7.94
N ALA A 5 -17.63 -30.33 8.59
CA ALA A 5 -16.21 -30.08 8.72
C ALA A 5 -15.45 -31.21 8.02
N LEU A 6 -14.54 -30.84 7.11
CA LEU A 6 -13.63 -31.74 6.41
C LEU A 6 -12.23 -31.55 6.99
N TRP A 7 -11.73 -32.59 7.66
CA TRP A 7 -10.44 -32.61 8.31
C TRP A 7 -9.48 -33.54 7.58
N PHE A 8 -8.27 -33.04 7.30
CA PHE A 8 -7.19 -33.78 6.66
C PHE A 8 -6.13 -34.08 7.74
N PRO A 9 -6.06 -35.32 8.25
CA PRO A 9 -5.19 -35.67 9.36
C PRO A 9 -3.72 -35.45 9.01
N ASP A 10 -2.96 -34.80 9.89
CA ASP A 10 -1.52 -34.62 9.68
C ASP A 10 -1.15 -33.94 8.36
N TRP A 11 -1.99 -33.00 7.91
CA TRP A 11 -1.86 -32.30 6.62
C TRP A 11 -0.43 -31.89 6.23
N PRO A 12 0.44 -31.33 7.10
CA PRO A 12 1.82 -31.01 6.73
C PRO A 12 2.65 -32.20 6.20
N VAL A 13 2.39 -33.41 6.71
CA VAL A 13 3.01 -34.64 6.21
C VAL A 13 2.44 -34.99 4.83
N GLN A 14 1.12 -34.94 4.66
CA GLN A 14 0.48 -35.22 3.37
C GLN A 14 0.92 -34.21 2.30
N ALA A 15 0.99 -32.92 2.63
CA ALA A 15 1.48 -31.87 1.74
C ALA A 15 2.94 -32.07 1.33
N ALA A 16 3.80 -32.54 2.24
CA ALA A 16 5.19 -32.88 1.92
C ALA A 16 5.27 -34.06 0.95
N LYS A 17 4.43 -35.09 1.11
CA LYS A 17 4.36 -36.24 0.19
C LYS A 17 3.88 -35.81 -1.20
N LEU A 18 2.83 -35.00 -1.27
CA LEU A 18 2.33 -34.48 -2.54
C LEU A 18 3.34 -33.59 -3.28
N GLU A 19 4.15 -32.81 -2.55
CA GLU A 19 5.19 -31.98 -3.18
C GLU A 19 6.32 -32.82 -3.82
N HIS A 20 6.52 -34.04 -3.33
CA HIS A 20 7.53 -34.98 -3.81
C HIS A 20 6.89 -36.15 -4.57
N ASP A 21 5.72 -35.96 -5.18
CA ASP A 21 5.01 -36.97 -5.98
C ASP A 21 4.88 -38.34 -5.30
N ASP A 22 4.65 -38.36 -3.98
CA ASP A 22 4.56 -39.55 -3.12
C ASP A 22 5.83 -40.42 -3.04
N GLU A 23 7.00 -39.91 -3.45
CA GLU A 23 8.28 -40.63 -3.42
C GLU A 23 8.91 -40.74 -2.01
N LEU A 24 8.37 -40.01 -1.03
CA LEU A 24 8.89 -40.01 0.34
C LEU A 24 8.61 -41.33 1.06
N GLU A 25 9.67 -41.97 1.54
CA GLU A 25 9.59 -43.22 2.31
C GLU A 25 9.08 -42.99 3.75
N GLU A 26 8.18 -43.85 4.22
CA GLU A 26 7.74 -43.85 5.61
C GLU A 26 8.78 -44.53 6.51
N PRO A 27 8.97 -44.08 7.78
CA PRO A 27 8.18 -43.10 8.52
C PRO A 27 8.62 -41.64 8.31
N ILE A 28 7.65 -40.71 8.24
CA ILE A 28 7.88 -39.27 8.03
C ILE A 28 7.47 -38.42 9.24
N ALA A 29 8.23 -37.37 9.52
CA ALA A 29 7.86 -36.31 10.46
C ALA A 29 8.21 -34.90 9.97
N ILE A 30 7.36 -33.93 10.33
CA ILE A 30 7.62 -32.51 10.13
C ILE A 30 8.19 -31.92 11.41
N ALA A 31 9.34 -31.26 11.31
CA ALA A 31 10.04 -30.63 12.43
C ALA A 31 9.90 -29.11 12.41
N SER A 32 9.72 -28.52 13.58
CA SER A 32 9.79 -27.07 13.81
C SER A 32 10.52 -26.82 15.13
N GLN A 33 11.46 -25.87 15.14
CA GLN A 33 12.26 -25.52 16.33
C GLN A 33 12.90 -26.75 17.03
N HIS A 34 13.53 -27.64 16.25
CA HIS A 34 14.15 -28.89 16.71
C HIS A 34 13.21 -29.87 17.43
N ARG A 35 11.89 -29.73 17.25
CA ARG A 35 10.88 -30.65 17.79
C ARG A 35 9.94 -31.13 16.69
N ILE A 36 9.39 -32.31 16.88
CA ILE A 36 8.40 -32.90 15.97
C ILE A 36 7.10 -32.10 16.08
N LYS A 37 6.71 -31.37 15.03
CA LYS A 37 5.44 -30.65 14.94
C LYS A 37 4.29 -31.62 14.63
N VAL A 38 4.46 -32.42 13.58
CA VAL A 38 3.51 -33.43 13.10
C VAL A 38 4.29 -34.67 12.67
N CYS A 39 3.70 -35.86 12.77
CA CYS A 39 4.31 -37.12 12.34
C CYS A 39 3.25 -38.01 11.69
N SER A 40 3.68 -38.82 10.72
CA SER A 40 2.83 -39.76 9.99
C SER A 40 2.28 -40.88 10.90
N GLN A 41 1.29 -41.61 10.41
CA GLN A 41 0.78 -42.77 11.13
C GLN A 41 1.87 -43.85 11.31
N ALA A 42 2.73 -44.06 10.31
CA ALA A 42 3.85 -44.99 10.40
C ALA A 42 4.86 -44.57 11.47
N ALA A 43 5.21 -43.27 11.52
CA ALA A 43 6.07 -42.71 12.56
C ALA A 43 5.50 -42.93 13.97
N ARG A 44 4.17 -42.82 14.14
CA ARG A 44 3.53 -43.10 15.44
C ARG A 44 3.64 -44.56 15.86
N ARG A 45 3.55 -45.50 14.92
CA ARG A 45 3.65 -46.94 15.21
C ARG A 45 5.02 -47.31 15.77
N VAL A 46 6.09 -46.65 15.32
CA VAL A 46 7.46 -46.83 15.83
C VAL A 46 7.79 -45.95 17.05
N GLY A 47 6.79 -45.29 17.64
CA GLY A 47 6.95 -44.56 18.91
C GLY A 47 7.17 -43.06 18.79
N ILE A 48 7.23 -42.48 17.59
CA ILE A 48 7.39 -41.03 17.41
C ILE A 48 6.09 -40.32 17.82
N ARG A 49 6.22 -39.19 18.52
CA ARG A 49 5.08 -38.37 19.00
C ARG A 49 5.36 -36.89 18.74
N ARG A 50 4.28 -36.11 18.59
CA ARG A 50 4.36 -34.65 18.55
C ARG A 50 5.05 -34.11 19.81
N GLY A 51 5.88 -33.09 19.65
CA GLY A 51 6.69 -32.51 20.71
C GLY A 51 7.96 -33.28 21.07
N MET A 52 8.26 -34.45 20.50
CA MET A 52 9.56 -35.08 20.73
C MET A 52 10.69 -34.19 20.18
N ARG A 53 11.87 -34.16 20.83
CA ARG A 53 13.07 -33.54 20.23
C ARG A 53 13.47 -34.36 19.01
N VAL A 54 13.84 -33.71 17.91
CA VAL A 54 14.21 -34.38 16.64
C VAL A 54 15.30 -35.43 16.87
N ARG A 55 16.36 -35.08 17.63
CA ARG A 55 17.43 -36.02 18.00
C ARG A 55 16.93 -37.28 18.73
N ASN A 56 15.92 -37.15 19.57
CA ASN A 56 15.36 -38.28 20.32
C ASN A 56 14.49 -39.14 19.39
N ALA A 57 13.78 -38.51 18.47
CA ALA A 57 12.96 -39.20 17.47
C ALA A 57 13.85 -40.02 16.52
N GLN A 58 14.93 -39.45 15.99
CA GLN A 58 15.90 -40.14 15.14
C GLN A 58 16.69 -41.23 15.88
N ALA A 59 16.94 -41.05 17.19
CA ALA A 59 17.53 -42.11 17.99
C ALA A 59 16.59 -43.31 18.19
N ALA A 60 15.27 -43.08 18.23
CA ALA A 60 14.26 -44.12 18.38
C ALA A 60 13.93 -44.82 17.05
N ALA A 61 13.97 -44.08 15.93
CA ALA A 61 13.75 -44.57 14.58
C ALA A 61 14.80 -43.94 13.65
N PRO A 62 15.97 -44.60 13.44
CA PRO A 62 17.03 -44.09 12.57
C PRO A 62 16.61 -43.87 11.11
N GLU A 63 15.60 -44.61 10.66
CA GLU A 63 14.97 -44.52 9.34
C GLU A 63 13.97 -43.35 9.21
N LEU A 64 13.71 -42.59 10.28
CA LEU A 64 12.76 -41.47 10.26
C LEU A 64 13.21 -40.35 9.33
N MET A 65 12.43 -40.10 8.29
CA MET A 65 12.60 -38.93 7.45
C MET A 65 12.05 -37.69 8.15
N VAL A 66 12.92 -36.71 8.40
CA VAL A 66 12.56 -35.45 9.04
C VAL A 66 12.62 -34.33 8.01
N ILE A 67 11.49 -33.66 7.82
CA ILE A 67 11.32 -32.55 6.88
C ILE A 67 11.05 -31.28 7.68
N ASP A 68 11.59 -30.16 7.24
CA ASP A 68 11.33 -28.88 7.89
C ASP A 68 9.89 -28.38 7.65
N ASP A 69 9.36 -27.69 8.66
CA ASP A 69 8.07 -27.04 8.61
C ASP A 69 8.05 -25.94 7.54
N ASN A 70 7.11 -26.05 6.59
CA ASN A 70 6.94 -25.11 5.50
C ASN A 70 5.45 -24.75 5.35
N PRO A 71 4.98 -23.68 6.03
CA PRO A 71 3.59 -23.24 5.96
C PRO A 71 3.14 -22.85 4.54
N ASP A 72 4.04 -22.33 3.70
CA ASP A 72 3.71 -21.91 2.34
C ASP A 72 3.42 -23.11 1.43
N ARG A 73 4.21 -24.19 1.55
CA ARG A 73 3.91 -25.48 0.92
C ARG A 73 2.56 -25.99 1.38
N ASP A 74 2.34 -26.05 2.70
CA ASP A 74 1.12 -26.60 3.27
C ASP A 74 -0.12 -25.82 2.79
N GLY A 75 -0.03 -24.49 2.72
CA GLY A 75 -1.09 -23.63 2.19
C GLY A 75 -1.32 -23.82 0.69
N ARG A 76 -0.26 -23.77 -0.13
CA ARG A 76 -0.33 -23.92 -1.59
C ARG A 76 -0.95 -25.27 -2.00
N MET A 77 -0.51 -26.36 -1.37
CA MET A 77 -1.04 -27.69 -1.66
C MET A 77 -2.51 -27.82 -1.23
N PHE A 78 -2.91 -27.12 -0.15
CA PHE A 78 -4.27 -27.18 0.36
C PHE A 78 -5.24 -26.34 -0.47
N ALA A 79 -4.78 -25.22 -1.02
CA ALA A 79 -5.61 -24.30 -1.80
C ALA A 79 -6.29 -25.00 -2.98
N SER A 80 -5.59 -25.91 -3.67
CA SER A 80 -6.16 -26.70 -4.76
C SER A 80 -7.28 -27.64 -4.28
N LEU A 81 -7.16 -28.25 -3.09
CA LEU A 81 -8.22 -29.08 -2.51
C LEU A 81 -9.42 -28.26 -2.10
N ALA A 82 -9.17 -27.14 -1.41
CA ALA A 82 -10.23 -26.24 -0.97
C ALA A 82 -11.03 -25.70 -2.16
N ALA A 83 -10.37 -25.33 -3.27
CA ALA A 83 -11.04 -24.86 -4.47
C ALA A 83 -11.96 -25.92 -5.13
N SER A 84 -11.68 -27.22 -4.94
CA SER A 84 -12.55 -28.27 -5.48
C SER A 84 -13.91 -28.34 -4.75
N LEU A 85 -14.01 -27.77 -3.54
CA LEU A 85 -15.27 -27.73 -2.78
C LEU A 85 -16.24 -26.67 -3.32
N ASP A 86 -15.73 -25.65 -4.01
CA ASP A 86 -16.55 -24.57 -4.59
C ASP A 86 -17.50 -25.11 -5.69
N ASP A 87 -17.16 -26.25 -6.30
CA ASP A 87 -18.02 -26.95 -7.27
C ASP A 87 -19.26 -27.58 -6.60
N VAL A 88 -19.23 -27.81 -5.28
CA VAL A 88 -20.29 -28.51 -4.52
C VAL A 88 -21.07 -27.57 -3.62
N ALA A 89 -20.41 -26.56 -3.03
CA ALA A 89 -21.04 -25.66 -2.07
C ALA A 89 -20.58 -24.21 -2.25
N ALA A 90 -21.52 -23.26 -2.13
CA ALA A 90 -21.24 -21.83 -2.26
C ALA A 90 -20.63 -21.17 -1.00
N SER A 91 -20.70 -21.84 0.15
CA SER A 91 -20.23 -21.30 1.43
C SER A 91 -19.21 -22.25 2.04
N VAL A 92 -17.96 -22.09 1.60
CA VAL A 92 -16.78 -22.84 2.04
C VAL A 92 -15.86 -21.91 2.81
N GLU A 93 -15.40 -22.35 3.97
CA GLU A 93 -14.47 -21.58 4.81
C GLU A 93 -13.27 -22.43 5.22
N VAL A 94 -12.07 -21.99 4.82
CA VAL A 94 -10.80 -22.59 5.25
C VAL A 94 -10.42 -22.04 6.62
N LEU A 95 -10.51 -22.88 7.66
CA LEU A 95 -10.10 -22.49 9.02
C LEU A 95 -8.59 -22.53 9.20
N ARG A 96 -7.93 -23.50 8.55
CA ARG A 96 -6.48 -23.61 8.42
C ARG A 96 -6.15 -24.62 7.30
N PRO A 97 -4.90 -24.67 6.80
CA PRO A 97 -4.47 -25.79 5.95
C PRO A 97 -4.79 -27.14 6.61
N GLY A 98 -5.55 -27.98 5.90
CA GLY A 98 -6.04 -29.28 6.37
C GLY A 98 -7.32 -29.26 7.21
N LEU A 99 -8.08 -28.16 7.23
CA LEU A 99 -9.41 -28.10 7.84
C LEU A 99 -10.30 -27.05 7.18
N VAL A 100 -11.45 -27.52 6.68
CA VAL A 100 -12.47 -26.68 6.04
C VAL A 100 -13.83 -26.92 6.70
N VAL A 101 -14.65 -25.88 6.77
CA VAL A 101 -16.05 -25.98 7.15
C VAL A 101 -16.96 -25.47 6.04
N VAL A 102 -18.12 -26.11 5.90
CA VAL A 102 -19.06 -25.88 4.81
C VAL A 102 -20.46 -25.75 5.39
N ASP A 103 -21.27 -24.83 4.86
CA ASP A 103 -22.71 -24.77 5.15
C ASP A 103 -23.42 -25.98 4.53
N LEU A 104 -23.50 -27.06 5.31
CA LEU A 104 -24.15 -28.30 4.90
C LEU A 104 -25.66 -28.11 4.69
N GLN A 105 -26.28 -27.18 5.42
CA GLN A 105 -27.70 -26.89 5.25
C GLN A 105 -27.98 -26.30 3.87
N ALA A 106 -27.13 -25.38 3.41
CA ALA A 106 -27.24 -24.79 2.08
C ALA A 106 -26.97 -25.82 0.98
N ALA A 107 -25.91 -26.62 1.12
CA ALA A 107 -25.57 -27.69 0.17
C ALA A 107 -26.68 -28.76 0.08
N ALA A 108 -27.23 -29.20 1.21
CA ALA A 108 -28.31 -30.17 1.27
C ALA A 108 -29.60 -29.69 0.58
N LYS A 109 -29.91 -28.39 0.63
CA LYS A 109 -31.06 -27.83 -0.08
C LYS A 109 -30.92 -27.93 -1.61
N PHE A 110 -29.69 -27.83 -2.12
CA PHE A 110 -29.41 -27.91 -3.55
C PHE A 110 -29.31 -29.37 -4.02
N HIS A 111 -28.64 -30.23 -3.25
CA HIS A 111 -28.39 -31.64 -3.61
C HIS A 111 -29.47 -32.61 -3.09
N GLY A 112 -30.44 -32.14 -2.30
CA GLY A 112 -31.62 -32.88 -1.85
C GLY A 112 -31.53 -33.48 -0.44
N SER A 113 -30.34 -33.85 0.05
CA SER A 113 -30.14 -34.34 1.42
C SER A 113 -28.76 -33.99 1.98
N GLU A 114 -28.63 -34.04 3.31
CA GLU A 114 -27.33 -33.85 4.00
C GLU A 114 -26.34 -34.96 3.64
N ASP A 115 -26.80 -36.20 3.56
CA ASP A 115 -25.94 -37.35 3.26
C ASP A 115 -25.35 -37.27 1.85
N VAL A 116 -26.18 -36.93 0.85
CA VAL A 116 -25.73 -36.77 -0.55
C VAL A 116 -24.78 -35.58 -0.66
N ALA A 117 -25.11 -34.45 -0.04
CA ALA A 117 -24.22 -33.29 -0.05
C ALA A 117 -22.86 -33.60 0.60
N LEU A 118 -22.85 -34.36 1.71
CA LEU A 118 -21.61 -34.74 2.38
C LEU A 118 -20.78 -35.72 1.55
N GLU A 119 -21.42 -36.70 0.90
CA GLU A 119 -20.77 -37.63 -0.03
C GLU A 119 -20.10 -36.86 -1.18
N MET A 120 -20.83 -35.93 -1.81
CA MET A 120 -20.27 -35.07 -2.88
C MET A 120 -19.11 -34.22 -2.41
N LEU A 121 -19.16 -33.67 -1.19
CA LEU A 121 -18.06 -32.90 -0.60
C LEU A 121 -16.82 -33.77 -0.38
N ILE A 122 -16.98 -35.01 0.07
CA ILE A 122 -15.88 -35.98 0.25
C ILE A 122 -15.29 -36.36 -1.10
N ASP A 123 -16.13 -36.64 -2.09
CA ASP A 123 -15.70 -36.98 -3.45
C ASP A 123 -14.92 -35.84 -4.10
N ALA A 124 -15.35 -34.59 -3.92
CA ALA A 124 -14.68 -33.42 -4.50
C ALA A 124 -13.24 -33.23 -4.01
N VAL A 125 -12.94 -33.66 -2.77
CA VAL A 125 -11.59 -33.55 -2.19
C VAL A 125 -10.81 -34.87 -2.24
N SER A 126 -11.42 -35.93 -2.77
CA SER A 126 -10.81 -37.25 -2.86
C SER A 126 -9.63 -37.22 -3.83
N ARG A 127 -8.43 -37.53 -3.32
CA ARG A 127 -7.21 -37.64 -4.10
C ARG A 127 -6.40 -38.82 -3.60
N ARG A 128 -5.66 -39.45 -4.51
CA ARG A 128 -4.73 -40.53 -4.16
C ARG A 128 -3.71 -40.01 -3.13
N GLY A 129 -3.49 -40.79 -2.07
CA GLY A 129 -2.52 -40.45 -1.02
C GLY A 129 -3.00 -39.43 0.01
N ILE A 130 -4.23 -38.91 -0.11
CA ILE A 130 -4.80 -37.91 0.80
C ILE A 130 -5.88 -38.55 1.66
N ASP A 131 -5.64 -38.56 2.97
CA ASP A 131 -6.64 -39.00 3.93
C ASP A 131 -7.54 -37.82 4.33
N THR A 132 -8.85 -38.02 4.24
CA THR A 132 -9.87 -37.05 4.64
C THR A 132 -10.86 -37.69 5.60
N GLN A 133 -11.28 -36.95 6.61
CA GLN A 133 -12.37 -37.32 7.51
C GLN A 133 -13.41 -36.21 7.53
N ALA A 134 -14.68 -36.58 7.59
CA ALA A 134 -15.78 -35.64 7.58
C ALA A 134 -16.64 -35.80 8.83
N GLY A 135 -17.12 -34.70 9.38
CA GLY A 135 -18.12 -34.72 10.44
C GLY A 135 -19.13 -33.62 10.26
N ALA A 136 -20.33 -33.81 10.78
CA ALA A 136 -21.41 -32.85 10.64
C ALA A 136 -22.13 -32.61 11.97
N ALA A 137 -22.50 -31.36 12.24
CA ALA A 137 -23.22 -30.97 13.46
C ALA A 137 -23.95 -29.63 13.27
N ASP A 138 -24.61 -29.15 14.32
CA ASP A 138 -25.34 -27.87 14.28
C ASP A 138 -24.42 -26.64 14.43
N GLU A 139 -23.30 -26.80 15.13
CA GLU A 139 -22.28 -25.78 15.38
C GLU A 139 -20.94 -26.11 14.71
N ILE A 140 -20.18 -25.08 14.32
CA ILE A 140 -18.86 -25.23 13.70
C ILE A 140 -17.91 -25.98 14.65
N ALA A 141 -17.87 -25.60 15.92
CA ALA A 141 -17.03 -26.26 16.93
C ALA A 141 -17.35 -27.75 17.10
N THR A 142 -18.63 -28.11 17.15
CA THR A 142 -19.08 -29.50 17.26
C THR A 142 -18.73 -30.30 16.01
N ALA A 143 -18.93 -29.72 14.81
CA ALA A 143 -18.61 -30.38 13.54
C ALA A 143 -17.10 -30.68 13.43
N MET A 144 -16.24 -29.75 13.86
CA MET A 144 -14.78 -29.98 13.92
C MET A 144 -14.39 -31.15 14.83
N ILE A 145 -15.05 -31.29 15.99
CA ILE A 145 -14.80 -32.42 16.90
C ILE A 145 -15.32 -33.72 16.28
N ALA A 146 -16.51 -33.70 15.68
CA ALA A 146 -17.13 -34.83 15.01
C ALA A 146 -16.32 -35.33 13.80
N ALA A 147 -15.64 -34.43 13.08
CA ALA A 147 -14.79 -34.79 11.95
C ALA A 147 -13.63 -35.71 12.37
N ARG A 148 -13.13 -35.60 13.61
CA ARG A 148 -12.03 -36.45 14.11
C ARG A 148 -12.43 -37.89 14.40
N THR A 149 -13.72 -38.16 14.50
CA THR A 149 -14.28 -39.49 14.71
C THR A 149 -15.13 -39.93 13.51
N SER A 150 -15.16 -39.15 12.43
CA SER A 150 -15.98 -39.37 11.23
C SER A 150 -17.46 -39.57 11.55
N GLN A 151 -18.03 -38.71 12.40
CA GLN A 151 -19.43 -38.82 12.87
C GLN A 151 -20.32 -37.69 12.34
N ILE A 152 -21.55 -38.06 12.00
CA ILE A 152 -22.65 -37.13 11.73
C ILE A 152 -23.48 -37.04 13.00
N VAL A 153 -23.39 -35.91 13.70
CA VAL A 153 -24.18 -35.63 14.89
C VAL A 153 -25.60 -35.24 14.44
N PRO A 154 -26.64 -35.95 14.90
CA PRO A 154 -28.02 -35.59 14.57
C PRO A 154 -28.37 -34.18 15.07
N PRO A 155 -29.33 -33.50 14.44
CA PRO A 155 -29.81 -32.20 14.91
C PRO A 155 -30.20 -32.25 16.39
N GLN A 156 -29.86 -31.19 17.12
CA GLN A 156 -30.10 -31.00 18.56
C GLN A 156 -29.41 -32.04 19.48
N LYS A 157 -28.51 -32.88 18.94
CA LYS A 157 -27.75 -33.88 19.72
C LYS A 157 -26.30 -33.47 20.01
N SER A 158 -25.89 -32.26 19.65
CA SER A 158 -24.54 -31.72 19.90
C SER A 158 -24.10 -31.84 21.36
N ARG A 159 -24.96 -31.47 22.33
CA ARG A 159 -24.59 -31.54 23.75
C ARG A 159 -24.36 -32.97 24.24
N GLU A 160 -25.20 -33.91 23.84
CA GLU A 160 -25.07 -35.33 24.20
C GLU A 160 -23.79 -35.93 23.59
N PHE A 161 -23.49 -35.58 22.35
CA PHE A 161 -22.25 -35.96 21.67
C PHE A 161 -21.01 -35.40 22.39
N LEU A 162 -21.00 -34.10 22.67
CA LEU A 162 -19.87 -33.43 23.31
C LEU A 162 -19.62 -33.93 24.74
N ALA A 163 -20.67 -34.26 25.50
CA ALA A 163 -20.55 -34.65 26.91
C ALA A 163 -19.56 -35.80 27.16
N ASN A 164 -19.45 -36.72 26.21
CA ASN A 164 -18.58 -37.90 26.29
C ASN A 164 -17.13 -37.65 25.85
N HIS A 165 -16.82 -36.47 25.30
CA HIS A 165 -15.48 -36.16 24.82
C HIS A 165 -14.57 -35.67 25.95
N PRO A 166 -13.27 -36.07 25.94
CA PRO A 166 -12.31 -35.57 26.91
C PRO A 166 -12.06 -34.08 26.71
N ILE A 167 -11.74 -33.36 27.78
CA ILE A 167 -11.44 -31.91 27.71
C ILE A 167 -10.25 -31.61 26.78
N THR A 168 -9.35 -32.58 26.58
CA THR A 168 -8.22 -32.49 25.65
C THR A 168 -8.65 -32.41 24.17
N ALA A 169 -9.91 -32.71 23.84
CA ALA A 169 -10.45 -32.48 22.50
C ALA A 169 -10.40 -31.00 22.10
N LEU A 170 -10.50 -30.07 23.07
CA LEU A 170 -10.44 -28.63 22.82
C LEU A 170 -9.08 -28.16 22.32
N THR A 171 -8.00 -28.77 22.80
CA THR A 171 -6.62 -28.42 22.41
C THR A 171 -6.11 -29.27 21.24
N ALA A 172 -6.84 -30.32 20.88
CA ALA A 172 -6.50 -31.17 19.75
C ALA A 172 -6.61 -30.42 18.41
N GLU A 173 -7.55 -29.46 18.31
CA GLU A 173 -7.77 -28.62 17.14
C GLU A 173 -7.49 -27.15 17.44
N THR A 174 -6.50 -26.57 16.77
CA THR A 174 -6.11 -25.16 16.97
C THR A 174 -7.17 -24.19 16.46
N ALA A 175 -7.97 -24.57 15.45
CA ALA A 175 -9.06 -23.75 14.93
C ALA A 175 -10.20 -23.53 15.94
N LEU A 176 -10.29 -24.35 17.00
CA LEU A 176 -11.21 -24.09 18.12
C LEU A 176 -10.79 -22.87 18.95
N ALA A 177 -9.57 -22.34 18.79
CA ALA A 177 -9.03 -21.21 19.56
C ALA A 177 -9.15 -21.40 21.10
N ALA A 178 -9.09 -22.65 21.56
CA ALA A 178 -9.08 -22.95 22.98
C ALA A 178 -7.70 -22.66 23.58
N ASP A 179 -7.67 -21.88 24.66
CA ASP A 179 -6.43 -21.60 25.37
C ASP A 179 -5.90 -22.88 26.06
N PRO A 180 -4.70 -23.39 25.69
CA PRO A 180 -4.18 -24.64 26.24
C PRO A 180 -3.93 -24.58 27.75
N GLU A 181 -3.59 -23.40 28.28
CA GLU A 181 -3.29 -23.22 29.70
C GLU A 181 -4.56 -23.29 30.56
N THR A 182 -5.64 -22.69 30.08
CA THR A 182 -6.98 -22.81 30.68
C THR A 182 -7.44 -24.27 30.71
N VAL A 183 -7.31 -24.99 29.58
CA VAL A 183 -7.68 -26.41 29.51
C VAL A 183 -6.83 -27.27 30.44
N ARG A 184 -5.51 -27.02 30.50
CA ARG A 184 -4.59 -27.70 31.43
C ARG A 184 -5.00 -27.47 32.89
N THR A 185 -5.31 -26.22 33.25
CA THR A 185 -5.72 -25.84 34.60
C THR A 185 -7.05 -26.50 34.99
N LEU A 186 -8.04 -26.54 34.10
CA LEU A 186 -9.30 -27.25 34.32
C LEU A 186 -9.09 -28.75 34.53
N GLY A 187 -8.19 -29.37 33.74
CA GLY A 187 -7.79 -30.76 33.93
C GLY A 187 -7.17 -31.01 35.31
N GLN A 188 -6.32 -30.09 35.80
CA GLN A 188 -5.74 -30.16 37.15
C GLN A 188 -6.77 -29.98 38.27
N LEU A 189 -7.91 -29.34 37.98
CA LEU A 189 -9.03 -29.19 38.90
C LEU A 189 -10.01 -30.38 38.85
N GLY A 190 -9.69 -31.43 38.08
CA GLY A 190 -10.48 -32.66 38.01
C GLY A 190 -11.54 -32.68 36.92
N ILE A 191 -11.59 -31.68 36.03
CA ILE A 191 -12.50 -31.66 34.89
C ILE A 191 -11.88 -32.47 33.75
N ALA A 192 -12.41 -33.67 33.53
CA ALA A 192 -11.92 -34.63 32.54
C ALA A 192 -12.69 -34.59 31.22
N THR A 193 -13.99 -34.24 31.25
CA THR A 193 -14.86 -34.27 30.05
C THR A 193 -15.52 -32.93 29.77
N LEU A 194 -15.99 -32.73 28.53
CA LEU A 194 -16.76 -31.55 28.17
C LEU A 194 -18.13 -31.53 28.86
N GLY A 195 -18.69 -32.69 29.21
CA GLY A 195 -19.92 -32.77 30.00
C GLY A 195 -19.74 -32.13 31.38
N GLN A 196 -18.64 -32.45 32.07
CA GLN A 196 -18.30 -31.83 33.35
C GLN A 196 -18.02 -30.33 33.22
N LEU A 197 -17.37 -29.91 32.12
CA LEU A 197 -17.14 -28.49 31.83
C LEU A 197 -18.47 -27.74 31.61
N ALA A 198 -19.45 -28.36 30.94
CA ALA A 198 -20.77 -27.79 30.67
C ALA A 198 -21.65 -27.64 31.93
N GLU A 199 -21.34 -28.36 33.01
CA GLU A 199 -22.04 -28.24 34.30
C GLU A 199 -21.55 -27.04 35.13
N ILE A 200 -20.39 -26.46 34.80
CA ILE A 200 -19.82 -25.33 35.54
C ILE A 200 -20.68 -24.07 35.28
N PRO A 201 -21.14 -23.35 36.31
CA PRO A 201 -21.88 -22.12 36.10
C PRO A 201 -21.10 -21.07 35.28
N PRO A 202 -21.71 -20.43 34.26
CA PRO A 202 -21.02 -19.44 33.41
C PRO A 202 -20.37 -18.29 34.18
N ALA A 203 -20.96 -17.87 35.31
CA ALA A 203 -20.42 -16.84 36.19
C ALA A 203 -19.10 -17.28 36.84
N ALA A 204 -18.99 -18.55 37.25
CA ALA A 204 -17.77 -19.10 37.81
C ALA A 204 -16.67 -19.21 36.75
N MET A 205 -17.04 -19.58 35.50
CA MET A 205 -16.10 -19.58 34.40
C MET A 205 -15.54 -18.20 34.07
N THR A 206 -16.43 -17.22 33.92
CA THR A 206 -16.03 -15.85 33.60
C THR A 206 -15.17 -15.25 34.73
N THR A 207 -15.53 -15.47 35.99
CA THR A 207 -14.81 -14.90 37.14
C THR A 207 -13.38 -15.44 37.25
N ARG A 208 -13.17 -16.73 37.02
CA ARG A 208 -11.86 -17.38 37.26
C ARG A 208 -10.97 -17.43 36.02
N PHE A 209 -11.54 -17.51 34.82
CA PHE A 209 -10.81 -17.75 33.58
C PHE A 209 -11.13 -16.73 32.47
N GLY A 210 -12.00 -15.76 32.75
CA GLY A 210 -12.32 -14.67 31.83
C GLY A 210 -12.92 -15.15 30.51
N ALA A 211 -12.58 -14.43 29.43
CA ALA A 211 -13.08 -14.68 28.08
C ALA A 211 -12.66 -16.06 27.54
N HIS A 212 -11.41 -16.49 27.78
CA HIS A 212 -10.90 -17.80 27.33
C HIS A 212 -11.70 -18.95 27.95
N GLY A 213 -11.98 -18.84 29.25
CA GLY A 213 -12.83 -19.79 29.95
C GLY A 213 -14.26 -19.82 29.42
N MET A 214 -14.85 -18.65 29.20
CA MET A 214 -16.20 -18.57 28.66
C MET A 214 -16.28 -19.13 27.23
N HIS A 215 -15.23 -18.95 26.42
CA HIS A 215 -15.14 -19.49 25.07
C HIS A 215 -15.22 -21.02 25.04
N ILE A 216 -14.37 -21.72 25.80
CA ILE A 216 -14.40 -23.19 25.86
C ILE A 216 -15.67 -23.74 26.51
N HIS A 217 -16.25 -23.00 27.47
CA HIS A 217 -17.54 -23.36 28.06
C HIS A 217 -18.66 -23.26 27.01
N ARG A 218 -18.66 -22.23 26.16
CA ARG A 218 -19.62 -22.11 25.04
C ARG A 218 -19.53 -23.30 24.08
N VAL A 219 -18.31 -23.78 23.79
CA VAL A 219 -18.11 -25.01 23.01
C VAL A 219 -18.74 -26.20 23.74
N ALA A 220 -18.43 -26.40 25.02
CA ALA A 220 -18.91 -27.54 25.80
C ALA A 220 -20.45 -27.63 25.90
N VAL A 221 -21.15 -26.49 26.00
CA VAL A 221 -22.62 -26.47 26.09
C VAL A 221 -23.34 -26.52 24.73
N ALA A 222 -22.59 -26.62 23.62
CA ALA A 222 -23.07 -26.47 22.25
C ALA A 222 -23.84 -25.15 22.05
N ALA A 223 -23.22 -24.02 22.45
CA ALA A 223 -23.84 -22.71 22.25
C ALA A 223 -23.89 -22.37 20.75
N PRO A 224 -24.93 -21.65 20.28
CA PRO A 224 -25.00 -21.21 18.90
C PRO A 224 -23.75 -20.43 18.47
N ASP A 225 -23.32 -20.72 17.24
CA ASP A 225 -22.12 -20.17 16.62
C ASP A 225 -22.48 -19.19 15.49
N ARG A 226 -21.48 -18.48 14.96
CA ARG A 226 -21.61 -17.68 13.74
C ARG A 226 -21.91 -18.57 12.52
N ARG A 227 -22.34 -17.95 11.42
CA ARG A 227 -22.46 -18.63 10.11
C ARG A 227 -21.08 -19.00 9.54
N VAL A 228 -21.05 -20.04 8.71
CA VAL A 228 -19.90 -20.38 7.86
C VAL A 228 -19.74 -19.30 6.80
N ALA A 229 -18.49 -18.88 6.54
CA ALA A 229 -18.15 -17.83 5.59
C ALA A 229 -19.08 -16.61 5.70
N PRO A 230 -19.15 -15.96 6.88
CA PRO A 230 -20.04 -14.82 7.07
C PRO A 230 -19.66 -13.74 6.06
N GLU A 231 -20.66 -13.10 5.47
CA GLU A 231 -20.44 -11.97 4.58
C GLU A 231 -19.63 -10.92 5.36
N LEU A 232 -18.47 -10.55 4.81
CA LEU A 232 -17.65 -9.52 5.43
C LEU A 232 -18.51 -8.25 5.48
N PRO A 233 -18.72 -7.64 6.67
CA PRO A 233 -19.50 -6.42 6.75
C PRO A 233 -18.83 -5.35 5.88
N THR A 234 -19.46 -5.02 4.76
CA THR A 234 -19.08 -3.87 3.95
C THR A 234 -19.49 -2.64 4.76
N GLU A 235 -18.57 -1.74 5.05
CA GLU A 235 -18.88 -0.48 5.73
C GLU A 235 -19.93 0.28 4.90
N ASP A 236 -21.11 0.54 5.48
CA ASP A 236 -22.17 1.30 4.81
C ASP A 236 -21.80 2.78 4.76
N LEU A 237 -21.14 3.15 3.67
CA LEU A 237 -20.70 4.51 3.39
C LEU A 237 -21.74 5.30 2.57
N ALA A 238 -22.95 4.76 2.37
CA ALA A 238 -23.99 5.45 1.62
C ALA A 238 -24.54 6.65 2.41
N VAL A 239 -24.74 7.78 1.73
CA VAL A 239 -25.36 8.98 2.31
C VAL A 239 -26.66 9.28 1.60
N ALA A 240 -27.66 9.73 2.34
CA ALA A 240 -28.98 10.02 1.81
C ALA A 240 -29.48 11.37 2.32
N ILE A 241 -30.33 12.03 1.54
CA ILE A 241 -31.15 13.15 1.99
C ILE A 241 -32.60 12.89 1.61
N ILE A 242 -33.51 13.26 2.51
CA ILE A 242 -34.93 13.41 2.25
C ILE A 242 -35.22 14.90 2.40
N PRO A 243 -35.34 15.66 1.30
CA PRO A 243 -35.65 17.08 1.34
C PRO A 243 -37.01 17.34 2.03
N GLU A 244 -37.15 18.47 2.73
CA GLU A 244 -38.44 18.88 3.32
C GLU A 244 -39.51 19.10 2.25
N ASP A 245 -39.12 19.74 1.14
CA ASP A 245 -39.93 19.91 -0.06
C ASP A 245 -39.32 19.12 -1.22
N PRO A 246 -40.14 18.40 -2.03
CA PRO A 246 -39.65 17.67 -3.19
C PRO A 246 -38.85 18.54 -4.17
N ILE A 247 -37.73 18.02 -4.66
CA ILE A 247 -36.85 18.78 -5.57
C ILE A 247 -37.45 18.74 -6.97
N GLU A 248 -38.00 19.87 -7.39
CA GLU A 248 -38.58 20.06 -8.73
C GLU A 248 -37.70 20.90 -9.66
N ARG A 249 -36.74 21.64 -9.08
CA ARG A 249 -35.94 22.64 -9.79
C ARG A 249 -34.45 22.33 -9.77
N VAL A 250 -33.77 22.72 -10.84
CA VAL A 250 -32.34 22.47 -11.06
C VAL A 250 -31.44 23.19 -10.04
N ASP A 251 -31.85 24.36 -9.55
CA ASP A 251 -31.15 25.11 -8.50
C ASP A 251 -31.19 24.38 -7.14
N ALA A 252 -32.36 23.88 -6.75
CA ALA A 252 -32.53 23.05 -5.56
C ALA A 252 -31.76 21.71 -5.66
N ALA A 253 -31.78 21.08 -6.84
CA ALA A 253 -31.00 19.88 -7.13
C ALA A 253 -29.48 20.12 -6.97
N ALA A 254 -28.97 21.27 -7.42
CA ALA A 254 -27.57 21.62 -7.28
C ALA A 254 -27.15 21.80 -5.80
N PHE A 255 -28.05 22.33 -4.96
CA PHE A 255 -27.80 22.47 -3.53
C PHE A 255 -27.76 21.11 -2.82
N ALA A 256 -28.76 20.25 -3.08
CA ALA A 256 -28.80 18.89 -2.53
C ALA A 256 -27.59 18.05 -2.98
N ALA A 257 -27.19 18.17 -4.25
CA ALA A 257 -26.01 17.50 -4.79
C ALA A 257 -24.72 17.87 -4.05
N ARG A 258 -24.51 19.16 -3.74
CA ARG A 258 -23.33 19.61 -2.98
C ARG A 258 -23.36 19.10 -1.53
N ALA A 259 -24.52 19.18 -0.88
CA ALA A 259 -24.66 18.73 0.50
C ALA A 259 -24.41 17.22 0.66
N LEU A 260 -24.96 16.39 -0.22
CA LEU A 260 -24.65 14.95 -0.20
C LEU A 260 -23.20 14.65 -0.59
N ALA A 261 -22.64 15.37 -1.56
CA ALA A 261 -21.24 15.18 -1.95
C ALA A 261 -20.31 15.44 -0.76
N ALA A 262 -20.51 16.55 -0.05
CA ALA A 262 -19.73 16.87 1.15
C ALA A 262 -19.88 15.78 2.23
N SER A 263 -21.10 15.37 2.55
CA SER A 263 -21.36 14.30 3.53
C SER A 263 -20.72 12.97 3.16
N LEU A 264 -20.76 12.58 1.87
CA LEU A 264 -20.11 11.36 1.38
C LEU A 264 -18.60 11.45 1.56
N HIS A 265 -18.00 12.56 1.15
CA HIS A 265 -16.54 12.75 1.21
C HIS A 265 -16.01 12.86 2.64
N GLU A 266 -16.79 13.40 3.59
CA GLU A 266 -16.43 13.36 5.01
C GLU A 266 -16.39 11.92 5.55
N ARG A 267 -17.40 11.10 5.25
CA ARG A 267 -17.41 9.67 5.65
C ARG A 267 -16.29 8.86 4.99
N LEU A 268 -16.01 9.12 3.71
CA LEU A 268 -14.88 8.50 3.00
C LEU A 268 -13.55 8.89 3.63
N LYS A 269 -13.39 10.14 4.06
CA LYS A 269 -12.19 10.65 4.74
C LYS A 269 -12.01 10.04 6.13
N GLU A 270 -13.07 9.92 6.92
CA GLU A 270 -13.04 9.26 8.24
C GLU A 270 -12.56 7.81 8.16
N THR A 271 -12.86 7.12 7.05
CA THR A 271 -12.45 5.74 6.79
C THR A 271 -11.16 5.61 5.97
N GLY A 272 -10.54 6.73 5.58
CA GLY A 272 -9.32 6.74 4.79
C GLY A 272 -9.49 6.12 3.40
N ARG A 273 -10.64 6.35 2.75
CA ARG A 273 -10.99 5.80 1.42
C ARG A 273 -11.30 6.90 0.42
N ASN A 274 -11.21 6.56 -0.86
CA ASN A 274 -11.64 7.35 -2.01
C ASN A 274 -12.67 6.57 -2.83
N CYS A 275 -13.57 7.25 -3.54
CA CYS A 275 -14.60 6.62 -4.38
C CYS A 275 -14.22 6.65 -5.87
N LEU A 276 -14.25 5.49 -6.54
CA LEU A 276 -14.00 5.34 -7.99
C LEU A 276 -15.29 5.06 -8.79
N ARG A 277 -16.28 4.45 -8.14
CA ARG A 277 -17.61 4.23 -8.72
C ARG A 277 -18.67 4.70 -7.76
N LEU A 278 -19.50 5.60 -8.25
CA LEU A 278 -20.59 6.19 -7.49
C LEU A 278 -21.92 5.82 -8.12
N LYS A 279 -22.82 5.26 -7.32
CA LYS A 279 -24.22 5.07 -7.69
C LYS A 279 -25.03 6.22 -7.12
N VAL A 280 -25.77 6.90 -7.99
CA VAL A 280 -26.73 7.94 -7.64
C VAL A 280 -28.12 7.33 -7.79
N ILE A 281 -28.93 7.39 -6.75
CA ILE A 281 -30.29 6.87 -6.72
C ILE A 281 -31.21 8.02 -6.35
N ALA A 282 -32.29 8.22 -7.10
CA ALA A 282 -33.37 9.12 -6.73
C ALA A 282 -34.70 8.36 -6.68
N GLU A 283 -35.50 8.64 -5.66
CA GLU A 283 -36.91 8.26 -5.62
C GLU A 283 -37.76 9.46 -5.98
N LEU A 284 -38.76 9.21 -6.80
CA LEU A 284 -39.64 10.20 -7.37
C LEU A 284 -40.99 10.18 -6.65
N ALA A 285 -41.75 11.27 -6.75
CA ALA A 285 -43.03 11.41 -6.04
C ALA A 285 -44.09 10.35 -6.43
N ASP A 286 -43.95 9.72 -7.61
CA ASP A 286 -44.80 8.63 -8.08
C ASP A 286 -44.37 7.24 -7.54
N GLY A 287 -43.32 7.19 -6.71
CA GLY A 287 -42.73 5.96 -6.19
C GLY A 287 -41.74 5.29 -7.15
N THR A 288 -41.49 5.87 -8.32
CA THR A 288 -40.49 5.37 -9.27
C THR A 288 -39.09 5.60 -8.72
N ARG A 289 -38.26 4.56 -8.73
CA ARG A 289 -36.85 4.64 -8.36
C ARG A 289 -36.00 4.68 -9.63
N VAL A 290 -35.21 5.74 -9.78
CA VAL A 290 -34.23 5.88 -10.87
C VAL A 290 -32.82 5.81 -10.32
N GLU A 291 -31.92 5.18 -11.06
CA GLU A 291 -30.53 5.04 -10.65
C GLU A 291 -29.54 5.20 -11.81
N ARG A 292 -28.36 5.73 -11.49
CA ARG A 292 -27.23 5.82 -12.42
C ARG A 292 -25.92 5.52 -11.73
N ILE A 293 -25.08 4.73 -12.39
CA ILE A 293 -23.71 4.47 -11.95
C ILE A 293 -22.74 5.29 -12.80
N TRP A 294 -21.85 6.01 -12.12
CA TRP A 294 -20.73 6.75 -12.70
C TRP A 294 -19.43 6.07 -12.31
N ARG A 295 -18.52 5.91 -13.28
CA ARG A 295 -17.17 5.40 -13.06
C ARG A 295 -16.15 6.44 -13.49
N THR A 296 -15.12 6.63 -12.68
CA THR A 296 -13.98 7.49 -13.00
C THR A 296 -12.68 6.69 -12.98
N ARG A 297 -11.68 7.17 -13.74
CA ARG A 297 -10.32 6.58 -13.75
C ARG A 297 -9.49 7.03 -12.54
N GLU A 298 -9.87 8.16 -11.95
CA GLU A 298 -9.25 8.75 -10.76
C GLU A 298 -10.28 8.85 -9.64
N ALA A 299 -9.81 9.00 -8.40
CA ALA A 299 -10.65 9.24 -7.23
C ALA A 299 -11.57 10.45 -7.46
N LEU A 300 -12.86 10.28 -7.21
CA LEU A 300 -13.80 11.40 -7.22
C LEU A 300 -13.37 12.41 -6.16
N THR A 301 -13.41 13.69 -6.50
CA THR A 301 -13.33 14.78 -5.52
C THR A 301 -14.74 15.21 -5.14
N GLU A 302 -14.90 15.89 -4.00
CA GLU A 302 -16.18 16.45 -3.58
C GLU A 302 -16.86 17.27 -4.68
N HIS A 303 -16.10 18.15 -5.34
CA HIS A 303 -16.60 18.98 -6.43
C HIS A 303 -17.03 18.15 -7.65
N ALA A 304 -16.21 17.17 -8.04
CA ALA A 304 -16.54 16.30 -9.17
C ALA A 304 -17.76 15.41 -8.90
N THR A 305 -17.93 14.95 -7.66
CA THR A 305 -19.15 14.25 -7.21
C THR A 305 -20.37 15.17 -7.31
N ALA A 306 -20.29 16.38 -6.75
CA ALA A 306 -21.40 17.35 -6.77
C ALA A 306 -21.85 17.69 -8.20
N ASP A 307 -20.91 17.93 -9.12
CA ASP A 307 -21.23 18.23 -10.52
C ASP A 307 -21.91 17.07 -11.23
N ARG A 308 -21.48 15.82 -10.99
CA ARG A 308 -22.07 14.62 -11.62
C ARG A 308 -23.47 14.35 -11.10
N VAL A 309 -23.65 14.48 -9.80
CA VAL A 309 -24.98 14.34 -9.19
C VAL A 309 -25.88 15.43 -9.76
N ARG A 310 -25.45 16.70 -9.78
CA ARG A 310 -26.22 17.80 -10.39
C ARG A 310 -26.61 17.52 -11.83
N TRP A 311 -25.67 17.12 -12.70
CA TRP A 311 -25.98 16.78 -14.09
C TRP A 311 -26.95 15.62 -14.21
N GLN A 312 -26.85 14.62 -13.32
CA GLN A 312 -27.76 13.49 -13.31
C GLN A 312 -29.18 13.90 -12.90
N LEU A 313 -29.31 14.73 -11.86
CA LEU A 313 -30.59 15.26 -11.41
C LEU A 313 -31.22 16.17 -12.48
N ASP A 314 -30.43 17.04 -13.10
CA ASP A 314 -30.87 17.89 -14.22
C ASP A 314 -31.39 17.04 -15.38
N GLY A 315 -30.64 15.98 -15.75
CA GLY A 315 -31.08 15.03 -16.78
C GLY A 315 -32.39 14.33 -16.44
N TRP A 316 -32.59 13.90 -15.20
CA TRP A 316 -33.84 13.27 -14.77
C TRP A 316 -35.03 14.24 -14.72
N LEU A 317 -34.80 15.48 -14.25
CA LEU A 317 -35.82 16.52 -14.20
C LEU A 317 -36.23 17.01 -15.60
N THR A 318 -35.30 17.07 -16.56
CA THR A 318 -35.53 17.64 -17.90
C THR A 318 -35.93 16.62 -18.96
N SER A 319 -35.39 15.40 -18.93
CA SER A 319 -35.47 14.47 -20.06
C SER A 319 -36.58 13.42 -19.93
N GLY A 320 -37.22 13.30 -18.76
CA GLY A 320 -38.14 12.18 -18.49
C GLY A 320 -39.50 12.53 -17.88
N GLY A 321 -39.77 13.81 -17.56
CA GLY A 321 -40.97 14.15 -16.78
C GLY A 321 -41.03 13.40 -15.44
N ALA A 322 -39.87 13.08 -14.86
CA ALA A 322 -39.69 12.16 -13.75
C ALA A 322 -40.37 12.56 -12.44
N GLY A 323 -41.13 13.66 -12.39
CA GLY A 323 -41.75 14.13 -11.16
C GLY A 323 -40.72 14.65 -10.15
N ALA A 324 -41.24 15.20 -9.06
CA ALA A 324 -40.42 15.78 -8.02
C ALA A 324 -39.61 14.70 -7.29
N ILE A 325 -38.33 14.95 -7.03
CA ILE A 325 -37.47 14.01 -6.31
C ILE A 325 -37.74 14.13 -4.81
N THR A 326 -38.13 13.03 -4.17
CA THR A 326 -38.47 12.95 -2.74
C THR A 326 -37.34 12.39 -1.89
N SER A 327 -36.43 11.61 -2.49
CA SER A 327 -35.25 11.06 -1.81
C SER A 327 -34.08 10.98 -2.78
N LEU A 328 -32.88 11.26 -2.28
CA LEU A 328 -31.63 11.16 -3.04
C LEU A 328 -30.59 10.43 -2.21
N ILE A 329 -29.98 9.38 -2.78
CA ILE A 329 -28.97 8.53 -2.14
C ILE A 329 -27.73 8.49 -3.01
N LEU A 330 -26.56 8.65 -2.39
CA LEU A 330 -25.25 8.41 -2.98
C LEU A 330 -24.62 7.18 -2.33
N GLU A 331 -24.38 6.15 -3.13
CA GLU A 331 -23.83 4.87 -2.69
C GLU A 331 -22.47 4.63 -3.38
N PRO A 332 -21.35 4.61 -2.64
CA PRO A 332 -20.05 4.28 -3.21
C PRO A 332 -19.95 2.77 -3.46
N LEU A 333 -19.70 2.38 -4.72
CA LEU A 333 -19.64 0.98 -5.14
C LEU A 333 -18.21 0.43 -5.25
N GLU A 334 -17.23 1.28 -5.52
CA GLU A 334 -15.83 0.89 -5.64
C GLU A 334 -14.97 1.91 -4.89
N LEU A 335 -14.28 1.42 -3.86
CA LEU A 335 -13.45 2.21 -2.97
C LEU A 335 -11.98 1.91 -3.21
N ALA A 336 -11.15 2.95 -3.20
CA ALA A 336 -9.69 2.86 -3.23
C ALA A 336 -9.10 3.45 -1.96
N GLN A 337 -7.85 3.09 -1.63
CA GLN A 337 -7.08 3.86 -0.65
C GLN A 337 -6.55 5.12 -1.35
N PRO A 338 -6.44 6.26 -0.63
CA PRO A 338 -5.73 7.42 -1.16
C PRO A 338 -4.27 7.04 -1.40
N ASP A 339 -3.71 7.46 -2.54
CA ASP A 339 -2.29 7.25 -2.82
C ASP A 339 -1.45 7.97 -1.75
N ILE A 340 -0.69 7.21 -0.95
CA ILE A 340 0.16 7.71 0.15
C ILE A 340 1.42 8.43 -0.37
N ALA A 341 1.55 8.67 -1.68
CA ALA A 341 2.75 9.23 -2.27
C ALA A 341 2.72 10.77 -2.26
N GLY A 342 3.19 11.40 -1.16
CA GLY A 342 3.71 12.77 -1.30
C GLY A 342 3.93 13.66 -0.07
N GLU A 343 3.51 13.31 1.15
CA GLU A 343 3.38 14.33 2.21
C GLU A 343 4.04 13.97 3.54
N LEU A 344 5.36 14.14 3.66
CA LEU A 344 5.96 14.36 4.98
C LEU A 344 6.96 15.53 5.07
N TRP A 345 7.38 16.16 3.96
CA TRP A 345 8.44 17.18 3.99
C TRP A 345 8.29 18.41 3.08
N SER A 346 7.14 18.67 2.44
CA SER A 346 6.94 19.94 1.74
C SER A 346 5.95 20.83 2.48
N GLN A 347 6.46 21.87 3.14
CA GLN A 347 5.62 22.98 3.57
C GLN A 347 5.14 23.77 2.33
N GLY A 348 3.81 23.91 2.21
CA GLY A 348 3.18 24.89 1.33
C GLY A 348 2.11 24.29 0.40
N ALA A 349 0.87 24.68 0.63
CA ALA A 349 -0.26 24.44 -0.25
C ALA A 349 -0.01 24.94 -1.69
N SER A 350 -0.66 24.30 -2.67
CA SER A 350 -0.77 24.69 -4.10
C SER A 350 0.24 24.11 -5.12
N SER A 351 0.66 22.85 -4.97
CA SER A 351 1.39 22.15 -6.05
C SER A 351 0.49 21.85 -7.27
N ASP A 352 -0.74 21.36 -7.04
CA ASP A 352 -1.61 20.87 -8.14
C ASP A 352 -2.23 21.97 -9.00
N GLY A 353 -2.50 23.14 -8.43
CA GLY A 353 -2.94 24.31 -9.18
C GLY A 353 -1.81 24.85 -10.05
N ALA A 354 -0.59 24.95 -9.48
CA ALA A 354 0.59 25.39 -10.20
C ALA A 354 0.93 24.42 -11.35
N ARG A 355 0.88 23.10 -11.09
CA ARG A 355 1.12 22.07 -12.11
C ARG A 355 0.15 22.17 -13.28
N ARG A 356 -1.15 22.29 -13.03
CA ARG A 356 -2.17 22.48 -14.08
C ARG A 356 -1.97 23.77 -14.89
N VAL A 357 -1.54 24.86 -14.25
CA VAL A 357 -1.20 26.10 -14.95
C VAL A 357 0.02 25.89 -15.85
N ILE A 358 1.06 25.21 -15.35
CA ILE A 358 2.29 24.95 -16.10
C ILE A 358 2.04 24.01 -17.30
N GLU A 359 1.23 22.97 -17.13
CA GLU A 359 0.81 22.05 -18.21
C GLU A 359 0.01 22.80 -19.29
N ARG A 360 -0.85 23.75 -18.90
CA ARG A 360 -1.57 24.61 -19.86
C ARG A 360 -0.64 25.58 -20.58
N VAL A 361 0.40 26.10 -19.93
CA VAL A 361 1.41 26.95 -20.59
C VAL A 361 2.28 26.11 -21.55
N GLN A 362 2.60 24.87 -21.19
CA GLN A 362 3.30 23.92 -22.07
C GLN A 362 2.50 23.59 -23.33
N SER A 363 1.19 23.43 -23.23
CA SER A 363 0.36 23.18 -24.43
C SER A 363 0.28 24.37 -25.38
N GLN A 364 0.45 25.59 -24.86
CA GLN A 364 0.43 26.83 -25.66
C GLN A 364 1.79 27.21 -26.24
N LEU A 365 2.88 27.05 -25.48
CA LEU A 365 4.23 27.51 -25.86
C LEU A 365 5.16 26.37 -26.31
N GLY A 366 4.74 25.11 -26.14
CA GLY A 366 5.56 23.93 -26.38
C GLY A 366 6.35 23.49 -25.14
N ILE A 367 6.72 22.20 -25.13
CA ILE A 367 7.40 21.53 -24.01
C ILE A 367 8.76 22.19 -23.70
N ASP A 368 9.51 22.56 -24.74
CA ASP A 368 10.85 23.14 -24.63
C ASP A 368 10.87 24.59 -24.12
N ALA A 369 9.74 25.30 -24.22
CA ALA A 369 9.63 26.69 -23.78
C ALA A 369 9.38 26.81 -22.26
N VAL A 370 8.93 25.72 -21.61
CA VAL A 370 8.56 25.71 -20.20
C VAL A 370 9.47 24.75 -19.44
N VAL A 371 10.48 25.34 -18.82
CA VAL A 371 11.60 24.62 -18.22
C VAL A 371 11.73 24.91 -16.72
N GLN A 372 12.25 23.93 -16.01
CA GLN A 372 12.60 23.99 -14.59
C GLN A 372 14.12 23.89 -14.41
N PRO A 373 14.73 24.68 -13.51
CA PRO A 373 16.14 24.58 -13.21
C PRO A 373 16.44 23.33 -12.37
N ARG A 374 17.43 22.54 -12.79
CA ARG A 374 17.93 21.37 -12.07
C ARG A 374 19.44 21.49 -11.86
N LEU A 375 19.88 21.17 -10.65
CA LEU A 375 21.30 21.14 -10.32
C LEU A 375 21.93 19.88 -10.96
N VAL A 376 22.98 20.06 -11.77
CA VAL A 376 23.62 18.94 -12.50
C VAL A 376 25.13 18.80 -12.24
N GLY A 377 25.68 19.65 -11.38
CA GLY A 377 27.14 19.75 -11.18
C GLY A 377 27.82 20.52 -12.32
N GLY A 378 29.13 20.77 -12.20
CA GLY A 378 29.88 21.56 -13.18
C GLY A 378 30.96 22.42 -12.55
N ARG A 379 31.88 22.94 -13.39
CA ARG A 379 33.02 23.75 -12.92
C ARG A 379 32.64 25.23 -12.81
N GLY A 380 31.88 25.73 -13.78
CA GLY A 380 31.41 27.11 -13.85
C GLY A 380 30.01 27.34 -13.27
N VAL A 381 29.61 28.59 -13.14
CA VAL A 381 28.27 28.95 -12.63
C VAL A 381 27.18 28.61 -13.65
N ALA A 382 27.51 28.70 -14.95
CA ALA A 382 26.56 28.44 -16.04
C ALA A 382 26.19 26.95 -16.20
N GLU A 383 27.16 26.05 -16.00
CA GLU A 383 26.98 24.59 -16.18
C GLU A 383 26.19 23.95 -15.04
N ARG A 384 26.27 24.52 -13.84
CA ARG A 384 25.71 23.89 -12.62
C ARG A 384 24.20 23.78 -12.62
N ILE A 385 23.52 24.58 -13.44
CA ILE A 385 22.07 24.56 -13.59
C ILE A 385 21.74 24.21 -15.03
N ARG A 386 21.07 23.07 -15.21
CA ARG A 386 20.46 22.70 -16.47
C ARG A 386 18.97 23.05 -16.43
N LEU A 387 18.50 23.72 -17.46
CA LEU A 387 17.07 23.90 -17.69
C LEU A 387 16.54 22.64 -18.36
N VAL A 388 15.57 22.00 -17.71
CA VAL A 388 14.97 20.74 -18.16
C VAL A 388 13.48 21.00 -18.35
N PRO A 389 12.82 20.49 -19.41
CA PRO A 389 11.39 20.63 -19.55
C PRO A 389 10.63 20.21 -18.29
N PHE A 390 9.59 20.97 -17.96
CA PHE A 390 8.76 20.66 -16.80
C PHE A 390 8.05 19.31 -16.99
N GLY A 391 8.12 18.44 -15.98
CA GLY A 391 7.56 17.07 -16.03
C GLY A 391 8.54 15.98 -16.48
N GLU A 392 9.70 16.34 -17.05
CA GLU A 392 10.74 15.35 -17.37
C GLU A 392 11.54 14.93 -16.13
N ALA A 393 12.05 13.69 -16.18
CA ALA A 393 12.90 13.14 -15.14
C ALA A 393 14.14 14.01 -14.93
N PRO A 394 14.63 14.15 -13.69
CA PRO A 394 15.87 14.87 -13.45
C PRO A 394 17.01 14.18 -14.22
N PRO A 395 17.88 14.95 -14.89
CA PRO A 395 19.08 14.38 -15.51
C PRO A 395 19.91 13.67 -14.43
N GLU A 396 20.55 12.57 -14.80
CA GLU A 396 21.45 11.84 -13.90
C GLU A 396 22.51 12.80 -13.34
N THR A 397 22.44 13.07 -12.04
CA THR A 397 23.47 13.80 -11.32
C THR A 397 24.59 12.84 -11.05
N THR A 398 25.67 12.95 -11.81
CA THR A 398 26.89 12.21 -11.49
C THR A 398 27.59 12.87 -10.31
N ASP A 399 27.86 12.11 -9.23
CA ASP A 399 28.68 12.51 -8.08
C ASP A 399 30.18 12.62 -8.43
N HIS A 400 30.50 13.17 -9.59
CA HIS A 400 31.87 13.40 -10.00
C HIS A 400 32.44 14.62 -9.25
N THR A 401 33.68 14.51 -8.80
CA THR A 401 34.48 15.68 -8.45
C THR A 401 34.79 16.44 -9.73
N TRP A 402 34.58 17.76 -9.72
CA TRP A 402 34.84 18.64 -10.86
C TRP A 402 36.13 19.43 -10.60
N PRO A 403 37.31 18.98 -11.08
CA PRO A 403 38.55 19.73 -10.91
C PRO A 403 38.41 21.15 -11.45
N GLY A 404 38.73 22.16 -10.64
CA GLY A 404 38.58 23.57 -11.01
C GLY A 404 37.19 24.16 -10.75
N ALA A 405 36.31 23.46 -10.03
CA ALA A 405 35.03 24.02 -9.61
C ALA A 405 35.19 25.23 -8.67
N ILE A 406 34.33 26.23 -8.86
CA ILE A 406 34.30 27.42 -8.02
C ILE A 406 33.88 27.00 -6.60
N PRO A 407 34.69 27.28 -5.55
CA PRO A 407 34.34 26.95 -4.18
C PRO A 407 33.20 27.83 -3.67
N ALA A 408 32.50 27.35 -2.64
CA ALA A 408 31.51 28.16 -1.94
C ALA A 408 32.17 29.37 -1.23
N PRO A 409 31.46 30.50 -1.03
CA PRO A 409 30.08 30.77 -1.41
C PRO A 409 29.92 30.87 -2.94
N LEU A 410 28.79 30.40 -3.45
CA LEU A 410 28.57 30.32 -4.90
C LEU A 410 27.89 31.61 -5.36
N PRO A 411 28.45 32.31 -6.36
CA PRO A 411 27.85 33.54 -6.85
C PRO A 411 26.58 33.26 -7.65
N ALA A 412 25.65 34.21 -7.65
CA ALA A 412 24.40 34.13 -8.39
C ALA A 412 24.65 34.40 -9.89
N ARG A 413 24.19 33.48 -10.74
CA ARG A 413 24.27 33.64 -12.21
C ARG A 413 23.41 34.83 -12.65
N LEU A 414 23.96 35.69 -13.49
CA LEU A 414 23.17 36.71 -14.18
C LEU A 414 22.41 36.09 -15.37
N GLY A 415 21.12 36.41 -15.50
CA GLY A 415 20.30 35.99 -16.64
C GLY A 415 20.89 36.43 -17.98
N GLY A 416 20.67 35.64 -19.04
CA GLY A 416 21.17 35.92 -20.39
C GLY A 416 22.60 35.44 -20.70
N GLY A 417 23.42 35.15 -19.69
CA GLY A 417 24.77 34.58 -19.88
C GLY A 417 25.82 35.56 -20.41
N ILE A 418 27.02 35.03 -20.70
CA ILE A 418 28.22 35.80 -21.09
C ILE A 418 28.11 36.47 -22.47
N ASP A 419 27.19 35.98 -23.31
CA ASP A 419 26.92 36.54 -24.64
C ASP A 419 25.91 37.70 -24.59
N HIS A 420 25.21 37.89 -23.47
CA HIS A 420 24.24 38.98 -23.34
C HIS A 420 24.93 40.34 -23.30
N PRO A 421 24.43 41.39 -23.98
CA PRO A 421 25.05 42.72 -23.99
C PRO A 421 25.30 43.30 -22.59
N ALA A 422 24.37 43.06 -21.66
CA ALA A 422 24.47 43.55 -20.28
C ALA A 422 25.58 42.88 -19.45
N SER A 423 26.19 41.79 -19.92
CA SER A 423 27.35 41.18 -19.26
C SER A 423 28.66 41.94 -19.52
N SER A 424 28.67 42.87 -20.48
CA SER A 424 29.87 43.62 -20.85
C SER A 424 30.36 44.49 -19.70
N ILE A 425 31.65 44.42 -19.43
CA ILE A 425 32.28 45.23 -18.38
C ILE A 425 33.59 45.82 -18.88
N LEU A 426 33.87 47.06 -18.47
CA LEU A 426 35.14 47.70 -18.76
C LEU A 426 35.99 47.73 -17.49
N LEU A 427 37.13 47.07 -17.54
CA LEU A 427 38.12 47.06 -16.46
C LEU A 427 39.35 47.84 -16.90
N ILE A 428 39.77 48.81 -16.10
CA ILE A 428 40.88 49.72 -16.40
C ILE A 428 41.92 49.78 -15.27
N ASP A 429 43.14 50.15 -15.64
CA ASP A 429 44.20 50.46 -14.69
C ASP A 429 44.19 51.94 -14.23
N ALA A 430 45.14 52.31 -13.37
CA ALA A 430 45.25 53.65 -12.82
C ALA A 430 45.55 54.74 -13.87
N THR A 431 46.00 54.35 -15.06
CA THR A 431 46.26 55.23 -16.21
C THR A 431 45.13 55.26 -17.21
N ALA A 432 43.98 54.66 -16.88
CA ALA A 432 42.79 54.50 -17.73
C ALA A 432 43.00 53.62 -18.97
N ASN A 433 44.01 52.75 -18.96
CA ASN A 433 44.19 51.75 -20.01
C ASN A 433 43.34 50.50 -19.73
N PRO A 434 42.68 49.90 -20.74
CA PRO A 434 41.95 48.65 -20.57
C PRO A 434 42.86 47.49 -20.13
N ILE A 435 42.38 46.72 -19.17
CA ILE A 435 43.10 45.54 -18.68
C ILE A 435 42.74 44.33 -19.52
N THR A 436 43.76 43.64 -20.02
CA THR A 436 43.62 42.44 -20.87
C THR A 436 44.35 41.26 -20.23
N VAL A 437 44.01 40.04 -20.64
CA VAL A 437 44.76 38.83 -20.25
C VAL A 437 45.77 38.49 -21.34
N THR A 438 47.04 38.31 -20.95
CA THR A 438 48.15 37.93 -21.85
C THR A 438 48.06 36.45 -22.26
N ALA A 439 48.89 36.05 -23.24
CA ALA A 439 48.97 34.64 -23.67
C ALA A 439 49.39 33.67 -22.55
N GLU A 440 50.09 34.18 -21.53
CA GLU A 440 50.57 33.44 -20.35
C GLU A 440 49.53 33.42 -19.22
N ALA A 441 48.30 33.86 -19.47
CA ALA A 441 47.23 34.00 -18.49
C ALA A 441 47.59 34.94 -17.32
N LEU A 442 48.23 36.07 -17.63
CA LEU A 442 48.52 37.16 -16.66
C LEU A 442 47.72 38.42 -17.02
N LEU A 443 47.43 39.27 -16.04
CA LEU A 443 46.85 40.59 -16.32
C LEU A 443 47.91 41.52 -16.93
N SER A 444 47.51 42.34 -17.90
CA SER A 444 48.40 43.34 -18.51
C SER A 444 48.84 44.43 -17.53
N SER A 445 48.04 44.74 -16.51
CA SER A 445 48.28 45.77 -15.50
C SER A 445 47.42 45.50 -14.26
N LYS A 446 47.62 46.28 -13.18
CA LYS A 446 46.85 46.16 -11.94
C LYS A 446 45.44 46.77 -12.09
N PRO A 447 44.37 46.01 -11.80
CA PRO A 447 43.00 46.53 -11.69
C PRO A 447 42.86 47.73 -10.77
N TYR A 448 42.27 48.81 -11.29
CA TYR A 448 42.03 50.05 -10.54
C TYR A 448 40.55 50.41 -10.48
N ALA A 449 39.86 50.41 -11.61
CA ALA A 449 38.46 50.77 -11.67
C ALA A 449 37.69 49.90 -12.68
N LEU A 450 36.40 49.76 -12.43
CA LEU A 450 35.50 48.91 -13.19
C LEU A 450 34.20 49.66 -13.50
N LYS A 451 33.72 49.56 -14.74
CA LYS A 451 32.44 50.14 -15.18
C LYS A 451 31.51 49.04 -15.67
N TRP A 452 30.33 48.93 -15.07
CA TRP A 452 29.26 48.01 -15.47
C TRP A 452 27.96 48.79 -15.67
N GLY A 453 27.47 48.84 -16.92
CA GLY A 453 26.40 49.78 -17.30
C GLY A 453 26.85 51.23 -17.07
N GLU A 454 26.02 52.04 -16.42
CA GLU A 454 26.38 53.42 -16.04
C GLU A 454 27.13 53.50 -14.69
N LYS A 455 27.19 52.41 -13.93
CA LYS A 455 27.80 52.40 -12.61
C LYS A 455 29.32 52.25 -12.72
N LYS A 456 30.04 53.02 -11.91
CA LYS A 456 31.51 53.03 -11.81
C LYS A 456 31.93 52.62 -10.42
N TYR A 457 32.88 51.72 -10.34
CA TYR A 457 33.37 51.12 -9.11
C TYR A 457 34.89 51.27 -9.02
N LEU A 458 35.37 51.59 -7.82
CA LEU A 458 36.79 51.49 -7.49
C LEU A 458 37.08 50.04 -7.08
N VAL A 459 38.09 49.42 -7.69
CA VAL A 459 38.49 48.04 -7.36
C VAL A 459 39.26 48.06 -6.04
N THR A 460 38.75 47.33 -5.04
CA THR A 460 39.35 47.23 -3.70
C THR A 460 40.16 45.95 -3.52
N ALA A 461 39.75 44.86 -4.18
CA ALA A 461 40.48 43.59 -4.20
C ALA A 461 40.19 42.80 -5.48
N TRP A 462 41.10 41.92 -5.86
CA TRP A 462 40.91 40.98 -6.96
C TRP A 462 41.77 39.72 -6.76
N ALA A 463 41.36 38.61 -7.37
CA ALA A 463 42.09 37.35 -7.37
C ALA A 463 41.94 36.64 -8.73
N GLY A 464 43.04 36.08 -9.23
CA GLY A 464 43.14 35.48 -10.56
C GLY A 464 44.23 36.13 -11.43
N PRO A 465 44.18 36.01 -12.76
CA PRO A 465 43.18 35.31 -13.53
C PRO A 465 43.53 33.81 -13.59
N TRP A 466 42.54 32.95 -13.37
CA TRP A 466 42.71 31.50 -13.47
C TRP A 466 42.37 31.05 -14.89
N PRO A 467 43.32 30.49 -15.64
CA PRO A 467 43.04 29.97 -16.97
C PRO A 467 42.11 28.75 -16.86
N VAL A 468 41.11 28.73 -17.74
CA VAL A 468 40.18 27.63 -17.95
C VAL A 468 40.40 27.18 -19.40
N ASP A 469 40.95 25.98 -19.56
CA ASP A 469 41.19 25.35 -20.87
C ASP A 469 40.32 24.09 -20.96
N GLU A 470 39.25 24.16 -21.75
CA GLU A 470 38.24 23.11 -21.88
C GLU A 470 38.04 22.69 -23.33
N GLY A 471 37.67 21.42 -23.55
CA GLY A 471 37.17 20.95 -24.85
C GLY A 471 38.22 20.80 -25.96
N TRP A 472 39.52 20.82 -25.63
CA TRP A 472 40.61 20.66 -26.62
C TRP A 472 40.57 19.35 -27.41
N TRP A 473 39.80 18.35 -26.94
CA TRP A 473 39.61 17.04 -27.55
C TRP A 473 38.30 16.89 -28.36
N GLY A 474 37.41 17.88 -28.39
CA GLY A 474 36.10 17.80 -29.04
C GLY A 474 36.05 18.36 -30.47
N HIS A 475 35.07 17.96 -31.28
CA HIS A 475 34.91 18.51 -32.65
C HIS A 475 34.46 19.99 -32.70
N GLU A 476 34.09 20.59 -31.55
CA GLU A 476 33.89 22.03 -31.33
C GLU A 476 35.11 22.72 -30.67
N ALA A 477 36.32 22.15 -30.82
CA ALA A 477 37.57 22.52 -30.12
C ALA A 477 38.11 23.96 -30.33
N GLN A 478 37.34 24.89 -30.90
CA GLN A 478 37.88 26.20 -31.31
C GLN A 478 37.57 27.37 -30.36
N HIS A 479 36.79 27.22 -29.27
CA HIS A 479 36.23 28.41 -28.61
C HIS A 479 36.25 28.57 -27.07
N ASN A 480 36.82 27.67 -26.26
CA ASN A 480 36.72 27.81 -24.79
C ASN A 480 38.05 28.02 -24.03
N LYS A 481 38.97 28.82 -24.58
CA LYS A 481 40.04 29.43 -23.75
C LYS A 481 39.49 30.66 -23.06
N ALA A 482 39.29 30.56 -21.75
CA ALA A 482 38.82 31.65 -20.93
C ALA A 482 39.73 31.85 -19.72
N ALA A 483 39.69 33.03 -19.11
CA ALA A 483 40.35 33.26 -17.83
C ALA A 483 39.36 33.90 -16.85
N ARG A 484 39.16 33.27 -15.70
CA ARG A 484 38.23 33.76 -14.67
C ARG A 484 38.97 34.61 -13.64
N MET A 485 38.33 35.65 -13.14
CA MET A 485 38.89 36.52 -12.11
C MET A 485 37.78 36.97 -11.18
N GLN A 486 38.05 36.98 -9.88
CA GLN A 486 37.16 37.61 -8.91
C GLN A 486 37.60 39.05 -8.71
N VAL A 487 36.63 39.97 -8.72
CA VAL A 487 36.88 41.40 -8.52
C VAL A 487 35.89 41.91 -7.49
N VAL A 488 36.39 42.69 -6.54
CA VAL A 488 35.61 43.34 -5.52
C VAL A 488 35.73 44.85 -5.73
N GLY A 489 34.62 45.55 -5.73
CA GLY A 489 34.61 46.98 -5.95
C GLY A 489 33.57 47.72 -5.11
N GLN A 490 33.88 48.98 -4.85
CA GLN A 490 33.03 49.90 -4.11
C GLN A 490 32.51 50.98 -5.06
N LEU A 491 31.23 51.33 -4.95
CA LEU A 491 30.62 52.32 -5.82
C LEU A 491 31.30 53.70 -5.64
N ALA A 492 31.68 54.33 -6.75
CA ALA A 492 32.34 55.63 -6.71
C ALA A 492 31.40 56.71 -6.15
N GLY A 493 31.78 57.33 -5.02
CA GLY A 493 31.03 58.39 -4.36
C GLY A 493 30.15 57.96 -3.18
N ASP A 494 30.07 56.66 -2.89
CA ASP A 494 29.31 56.16 -1.74
C ASP A 494 30.18 56.06 -0.48
N SER A 495 29.78 56.78 0.57
CA SER A 495 30.44 56.78 1.88
C SER A 495 29.99 55.62 2.77
N ALA A 496 28.94 54.89 2.36
CA ALA A 496 28.31 53.81 3.14
C ALA A 496 29.01 52.44 3.02
N GLY A 497 30.08 52.32 2.22
CA GLY A 497 30.92 51.12 2.18
C GLY A 497 30.25 49.89 1.55
N GLU A 498 29.23 50.07 0.71
CA GLU A 498 28.62 48.93 0.00
C GLU A 498 29.62 48.37 -1.02
N VAL A 499 30.06 47.14 -0.75
CA VAL A 499 31.04 46.41 -1.55
C VAL A 499 30.31 45.35 -2.35
N THR A 500 30.58 45.27 -3.66
CA THR A 500 30.04 44.24 -4.54
C THR A 500 31.16 43.38 -5.09
N GLY A 501 30.95 42.07 -5.09
CA GLY A 501 31.87 41.10 -5.68
C GLY A 501 31.35 40.59 -7.02
N TRP A 502 32.23 40.43 -8.00
CA TRP A 502 31.91 39.87 -9.30
C TRP A 502 32.86 38.71 -9.63
N LEU A 503 32.30 37.70 -10.29
CA LEU A 503 33.07 36.72 -11.05
C LEU A 503 33.10 37.18 -12.50
N LEU A 504 34.27 37.60 -12.97
CA LEU A 504 34.53 38.02 -14.33
C LEU A 504 35.15 36.89 -15.13
N VAL A 505 34.85 36.85 -16.43
CA VAL A 505 35.46 35.96 -17.39
C VAL A 505 36.02 36.76 -18.57
N TRP A 506 37.28 36.52 -18.90
CA TRP A 506 37.92 37.01 -20.11
C TRP A 506 37.70 36.00 -21.22
N THR A 507 36.94 36.39 -22.23
CA THR A 507 36.68 35.58 -23.43
C THR A 507 36.56 36.50 -24.64
N ARG A 508 36.96 36.01 -25.82
CA ARG A 508 36.93 36.79 -27.08
C ARG A 508 37.54 38.19 -26.96
N ARG A 509 38.63 38.30 -26.19
CA ARG A 509 39.36 39.55 -25.88
C ARG A 509 38.56 40.63 -25.15
N ALA A 510 37.55 40.25 -24.38
CA ALA A 510 36.77 41.17 -23.57
C ALA A 510 36.43 40.57 -22.20
N TRP A 511 36.29 41.44 -21.19
CA TRP A 511 35.76 41.06 -19.89
C TRP A 511 34.24 40.99 -19.92
N ARG A 512 33.69 39.94 -19.30
CA ARG A 512 32.26 39.72 -19.12
C ARG A 512 31.98 39.36 -17.66
N VAL A 513 30.82 39.77 -17.14
CA VAL A 513 30.33 39.32 -15.84
C VAL A 513 29.66 37.95 -16.01
N GLU A 514 30.20 36.94 -15.33
CA GLU A 514 29.63 35.59 -15.30
C GLU A 514 28.62 35.46 -14.14
N ALA A 515 28.94 36.03 -12.98
CA ALA A 515 28.11 35.97 -11.78
C ALA A 515 28.44 37.10 -10.78
N VAL A 516 27.55 37.32 -9.81
CA VAL A 516 27.68 38.34 -8.74
C VAL A 516 27.60 37.66 -7.37
N TYR A 517 28.43 38.10 -6.43
CA TYR A 517 28.47 37.61 -5.05
C TYR A 517 27.53 38.36 -4.12
#